data_AF-A0A7Z9PRM3-F1
#
_entry.id   AF-A0A7Z9PRM3-F1
#
_cell.length_a   1.000
_cell.length_b   1.000
_cell.length_c   1.000
_cell.angle_alpha   90.00
_cell.angle_beta   90.00
_cell.angle_gamma   90.00
#
_symmetry.space_group_name_H-M   'P 1'
#
loop_
_entity.id
_entity.type
_entity.pdbx_description
1 polymer ?
#
loop_
_entity_poly.entity_id
_entity_poly.type
_entity_poly.pdbx_seq_one_letter_code
_entity_poly.pdbx_strand_id
1 'polypeptide(L)'
;MKRLLTWLFLVFLCLQPALAQVGSKSSQWRSSSGATITITSHDQWVSVDVVPTQGQPRRWQGRWLRKYDLFDYKATGGVTYTAQLVNNDRIDVSGANGERFTWTKLSASNPQPAAQPYPYAQAVTARWSSSSGNVFDVSSSGPQVALTAYLKNGQRLQTTGQWISSVAFRYQFPGFPEVATCTYLRDGRLQVDVPGKTTSYWTKVR
;
A
#
# COMPACT_ATOMS: atom_id res chain seq x y z
N MET A 1 65.16 39.28 31.87
CA MET A 1 65.36 38.04 31.10
C MET A 1 64.78 36.87 31.89
N LYS A 2 63.79 36.17 31.30
CA LYS A 2 63.10 34.91 31.70
C LYS A 2 61.60 35.09 31.42
N ARG A 3 61.20 34.73 30.20
CA ARG A 3 59.81 34.57 29.78
C ARG A 3 59.66 33.14 29.23
N LEU A 4 58.42 32.66 29.25
CA LEU A 4 57.89 31.44 28.63
C LEU A 4 58.19 30.12 29.35
N LEU A 5 57.27 29.73 30.24
CA LEU A 5 56.84 28.33 30.36
C LEU A 5 55.31 28.34 30.28
N THR A 6 54.82 28.48 29.05
CA THR A 6 53.39 28.58 28.74
C THR A 6 52.89 27.17 28.41
N TRP A 7 52.13 26.60 29.34
CA TRP A 7 50.96 25.73 29.12
C TRP A 7 50.84 25.10 27.73
N LEU A 8 51.32 23.85 27.58
CA LEU A 8 51.04 23.00 26.42
C LEU A 8 50.18 21.81 26.87
N PHE A 9 48.93 22.09 27.24
CA PHE A 9 47.91 21.09 27.51
C PHE A 9 46.57 21.63 27.01
N LEU A 10 46.43 21.79 25.69
CA LEU A 10 45.14 22.13 25.10
C LEU A 10 45.09 21.70 23.63
N VAL A 11 43.94 21.11 23.27
CA VAL A 11 43.44 20.87 21.91
C VAL A 11 43.93 19.58 21.23
N PHE A 12 43.53 18.44 21.80
CA PHE A 12 43.23 17.23 21.00
C PHE A 12 41.71 17.03 20.98
N LEU A 13 41.00 18.01 20.42
CA LEU A 13 39.57 17.95 20.14
C LEU A 13 39.36 18.29 18.67
N CYS A 14 38.40 17.62 18.04
CA CYS A 14 37.90 17.81 16.68
C CYS A 14 38.63 17.03 15.59
N LEU A 15 38.26 15.76 15.41
CA LEU A 15 38.02 15.14 14.08
C LEU A 15 37.39 13.76 14.30
N GLN A 16 36.18 13.73 14.86
CA GLN A 16 35.33 12.56 14.65
C GLN A 16 34.80 12.68 13.22
N PRO A 17 35.09 11.72 12.32
CA PRO A 17 34.43 11.70 11.02
C PRO A 17 32.93 11.54 11.28
N ALA A 18 32.15 12.56 10.95
CA ALA A 18 30.71 12.43 10.89
C ALA A 18 30.43 11.35 9.84
N LEU A 19 30.14 10.13 10.31
CA LEU A 19 29.62 9.07 9.47
C LEU A 19 28.27 9.59 8.97
N ALA A 20 28.25 10.12 7.75
CA ALA A 20 27.04 10.41 7.04
C ALA A 20 26.21 9.13 7.07
N GLN A 21 25.11 9.14 7.81
CA GLN A 21 24.13 8.06 7.75
C GLN A 21 23.64 8.03 6.30
N VAL A 22 24.16 7.08 5.52
CA VAL A 22 23.58 6.73 4.22
C VAL A 22 22.20 6.19 4.53
N GLY A 23 21.22 7.08 4.56
CA GLY A 23 19.84 6.75 4.87
C GLY A 23 19.35 5.76 3.83
N SER A 24 18.92 4.58 4.30
CA SER A 24 18.21 3.63 3.44
C SER A 24 16.98 4.31 2.86
N LYS A 25 16.87 4.37 1.53
CA LYS A 25 15.70 4.92 0.86
C LYS A 25 14.62 3.85 0.83
N SER A 26 13.48 4.14 1.45
CA SER A 26 12.29 3.27 1.40
C SER A 26 11.23 3.84 0.46
N SER A 27 10.52 2.97 -0.23
CA SER A 27 9.42 3.33 -1.14
C SER A 27 8.30 2.31 -1.04
N GLN A 28 7.06 2.78 -1.08
CA GLN A 28 5.87 1.92 -1.05
C GLN A 28 5.25 1.79 -2.44
N TRP A 29 4.72 0.61 -2.73
CA TRP A 29 4.15 0.25 -4.02
C TRP A 29 2.90 -0.62 -3.82
N ARG A 30 2.04 -0.66 -4.84
CA ARG A 30 0.87 -1.54 -4.92
C ARG A 30 1.07 -2.53 -6.05
N SER A 31 1.06 -3.81 -5.73
CA SER A 31 1.06 -4.88 -6.74
C SER A 31 -0.28 -4.96 -7.46
N SER A 32 -0.28 -5.41 -8.72
CA SER A 32 -1.47 -5.74 -9.51
C SER A 32 -2.32 -6.84 -8.87
N SER A 33 -1.74 -7.65 -7.97
CA SER A 33 -2.47 -8.59 -7.11
C SER A 33 -3.18 -7.94 -5.91
N GLY A 34 -3.03 -6.62 -5.72
CA GLY A 34 -3.57 -5.86 -4.59
C GLY A 34 -2.66 -5.80 -3.37
N ALA A 35 -1.57 -6.58 -3.31
CA ALA A 35 -0.62 -6.56 -2.18
C ALA A 35 0.10 -5.20 -2.06
N THR A 36 0.39 -4.78 -0.82
CA THR A 36 1.23 -3.60 -0.56
C THR A 36 2.68 -4.04 -0.43
N ILE A 37 3.57 -3.37 -1.16
CA ILE A 37 4.99 -3.70 -1.23
C ILE A 37 5.77 -2.53 -0.65
N THR A 38 6.72 -2.80 0.25
CA THR A 38 7.71 -1.80 0.68
C THR A 38 9.08 -2.27 0.25
N ILE A 39 9.77 -1.44 -0.55
CA ILE A 39 11.13 -1.69 -0.99
C ILE A 39 12.05 -0.79 -0.19
N THR A 40 12.96 -1.40 0.57
CA THR A 40 14.02 -0.67 1.27
C THR A 40 15.35 -0.93 0.57
N SER A 41 15.93 0.13 0.01
CA SER A 41 17.19 0.07 -0.73
C SER A 41 18.36 0.26 0.23
N HIS A 42 19.33 -0.65 0.12
CA HIS A 42 20.66 -0.54 0.71
C HIS A 42 21.70 -0.51 -0.42
N ASP A 43 22.96 -0.22 -0.08
CA ASP A 43 24.02 -0.10 -1.08
C ASP A 43 24.33 -1.41 -1.81
N GLN A 44 24.25 -2.54 -1.10
CA GLN A 44 24.62 -3.85 -1.63
C GLN A 44 23.42 -4.78 -1.88
N TRP A 45 22.25 -4.45 -1.32
CA TRP A 45 21.10 -5.34 -1.31
C TRP A 45 19.78 -4.57 -1.22
N VAL A 46 18.66 -5.27 -1.36
CA VAL A 46 17.30 -4.72 -1.22
C VAL A 46 16.47 -5.57 -0.26
N SER A 47 15.64 -4.92 0.55
CA SER A 47 14.58 -5.59 1.30
C SER A 47 13.26 -5.40 0.57
N VAL A 48 12.51 -6.48 0.41
CA VAL A 48 11.17 -6.49 -0.18
C VAL A 48 10.19 -7.00 0.87
N ASP A 49 9.42 -6.08 1.44
CA ASP A 49 8.31 -6.40 2.34
C ASP A 49 7.01 -6.47 1.57
N VAL A 50 6.26 -7.54 1.71
CA VAL A 50 4.98 -7.75 1.06
C VAL A 50 3.92 -8.01 2.10
N VAL A 51 2.95 -7.10 2.15
CA VAL A 51 1.72 -7.24 2.92
C VAL A 51 0.63 -7.68 1.94
N PRO A 52 0.27 -8.97 1.92
CA PRO A 52 -0.77 -9.46 1.02
C PRO A 52 -2.14 -8.89 1.42
N THR A 53 -3.13 -8.97 0.52
CA THR A 53 -4.51 -8.60 0.83
C THR A 53 -5.14 -9.49 1.89
N GLN A 54 -4.66 -10.73 2.01
CA GLN A 54 -5.03 -11.70 3.01
C GLN A 54 -3.80 -12.51 3.44
N GLY A 55 -3.70 -12.84 4.73
CA GLY A 55 -2.59 -13.59 5.29
C GLY A 55 -1.53 -12.70 5.96
N GLN A 56 -0.42 -13.32 6.35
CA GLN A 56 0.63 -12.66 7.12
C GLN A 56 1.61 -11.91 6.21
N PRO A 57 2.10 -10.73 6.64
CA PRO A 57 3.20 -10.04 5.98
C PRO A 57 4.44 -10.93 5.85
N ARG A 58 5.20 -10.74 4.77
CA ARG A 58 6.45 -11.47 4.52
C ARG A 58 7.54 -10.49 4.10
N ARG A 59 8.78 -10.79 4.49
CA ARG A 59 9.98 -10.04 4.11
C ARG A 59 10.93 -10.95 3.37
N TRP A 60 11.47 -10.47 2.27
CA TRP A 60 12.51 -11.15 1.50
C TRP A 60 13.70 -10.23 1.29
N GLN A 61 14.89 -10.83 1.31
CA GLN A 61 16.11 -10.14 0.92
C GLN A 61 16.41 -10.44 -0.55
N GLY A 62 16.72 -9.39 -1.28
CA GLY A 62 17.14 -9.43 -2.66
C GLY A 62 18.51 -8.78 -2.86
N ARG A 63 18.98 -8.78 -4.10
CA ARG A 63 20.23 -8.14 -4.50
C ARG A 63 20.04 -7.34 -5.78
N TRP A 64 20.84 -6.29 -5.93
CA TRP A 64 20.89 -5.52 -7.15
C TRP A 64 21.54 -6.35 -8.26
N LEU A 65 20.89 -6.42 -9.41
CA LEU A 65 21.47 -6.88 -10.67
C LEU A 65 22.02 -5.68 -11.46
N ARG A 66 21.30 -4.56 -11.39
CA ARG A 66 21.75 -3.24 -11.83
C ARG A 66 21.25 -2.20 -10.82
N LYS A 67 22.18 -1.41 -10.28
CA LYS A 67 21.90 -0.56 -9.10
C LYS A 67 20.75 0.41 -9.42
N TYR A 68 19.77 0.43 -8.52
CA TYR A 68 18.59 1.32 -8.53
C TYR A 68 17.46 1.01 -9.53
N ASP A 69 17.64 0.08 -10.47
CA ASP A 69 16.59 -0.19 -11.46
C ASP A 69 16.33 -1.67 -11.76
N LEU A 70 17.22 -2.59 -11.41
CA LEU A 70 17.01 -4.03 -11.61
C LEU A 70 17.52 -4.82 -10.40
N PHE A 71 16.65 -5.62 -9.80
CA PHE A 71 17.01 -6.49 -8.68
C PHE A 71 16.31 -7.83 -8.77
N ASP A 72 16.85 -8.84 -8.10
CA ASP A 72 16.17 -10.11 -7.87
C ASP A 72 15.95 -10.36 -6.38
N TYR A 73 14.95 -11.16 -6.04
CA TYR A 73 14.73 -11.66 -4.69
C TYR A 73 14.14 -13.07 -4.74
N LYS A 74 14.39 -13.86 -3.67
CA LYS A 74 13.85 -15.23 -3.54
C LYS A 74 12.67 -15.25 -2.57
N ALA A 75 11.52 -15.67 -3.06
CA ALA A 75 10.32 -15.83 -2.25
C ALA A 75 10.25 -17.22 -1.59
N THR A 76 9.18 -17.46 -0.83
CA THR A 76 8.87 -18.78 -0.26
C THR A 76 8.81 -19.84 -1.38
N GLY A 77 9.38 -21.03 -1.13
CA GLY A 77 9.46 -22.09 -2.14
C GLY A 77 10.65 -21.96 -3.09
N GLY A 78 11.56 -21.01 -2.86
CA GLY A 78 12.79 -20.87 -3.65
C GLY A 78 12.61 -20.20 -5.01
N VAL A 79 11.39 -19.76 -5.34
CA VAL A 79 11.09 -19.05 -6.58
C VAL A 79 11.83 -17.72 -6.60
N THR A 80 12.59 -17.49 -7.67
CA THR A 80 13.29 -16.21 -7.88
C THR A 80 12.40 -15.30 -8.71
N TYR A 81 12.24 -14.07 -8.23
CA TYR A 81 11.56 -12.99 -8.93
C TYR A 81 12.57 -11.93 -9.33
N THR A 82 12.47 -11.45 -10.57
CA THR A 82 13.25 -10.33 -11.10
C THR A 82 12.32 -9.13 -11.22
N ALA A 83 12.73 -8.00 -10.67
CA ALA A 83 11.96 -6.76 -10.64
C ALA A 83 12.74 -5.65 -11.34
N GLN A 84 12.11 -5.02 -12.34
CA GLN A 84 12.68 -3.95 -13.14
C GLN A 84 11.87 -2.67 -13.00
N LEU A 85 12.51 -1.59 -12.58
CA LEU A 85 11.96 -0.24 -12.62
C LEU A 85 11.85 0.21 -14.09
N VAL A 86 10.63 0.30 -14.60
CA VAL A 86 10.35 0.71 -15.98
C VAL A 86 10.34 2.24 -16.08
N ASN A 87 9.75 2.89 -15.07
CA ASN A 87 9.75 4.33 -14.89
C ASN A 87 9.60 4.68 -13.41
N ASN A 88 9.53 5.97 -13.06
CA ASN A 88 9.47 6.42 -11.67
C ASN A 88 8.30 5.89 -10.84
N ASP A 89 7.23 5.41 -11.49
CA ASP A 89 5.98 5.00 -10.86
C ASP A 89 5.59 3.54 -11.15
N ARG A 90 6.43 2.80 -11.89
CA ARG A 90 6.14 1.42 -12.30
C ARG A 90 7.36 0.51 -12.20
N ILE A 91 7.20 -0.61 -11.52
CA ILE A 91 8.10 -1.76 -11.54
C ILE A 91 7.36 -2.95 -12.16
N ASP A 92 7.98 -3.62 -13.12
CA ASP A 92 7.50 -4.90 -13.64
C ASP A 92 8.27 -6.03 -12.97
N VAL A 93 7.55 -7.07 -12.53
CA VAL A 93 8.11 -8.21 -11.80
C VAL A 93 7.77 -9.50 -12.52
N SER A 94 8.77 -10.33 -12.77
CA SER A 94 8.65 -11.64 -13.42
C SER A 94 9.24 -12.74 -12.55
N GLY A 95 8.47 -13.79 -12.30
CA GLY A 95 8.94 -15.01 -11.63
C GLY A 95 9.54 -16.02 -12.61
N ALA A 96 10.48 -16.85 -12.15
CA ALA A 96 11.04 -17.94 -12.95
C ALA A 96 10.00 -19.01 -13.37
N ASN A 97 8.85 -19.04 -12.70
CA ASN A 97 7.69 -19.87 -12.99
C ASN A 97 6.75 -19.28 -14.07
N GLY A 98 7.08 -18.12 -14.65
CA GLY A 98 6.26 -17.44 -15.65
C GLY A 98 5.23 -16.45 -15.08
N GLU A 99 5.11 -16.33 -13.75
CA GLU A 99 4.24 -15.32 -13.13
C GLU A 99 4.71 -13.91 -13.45
N ARG A 100 3.75 -12.98 -13.61
CA ARG A 100 4.02 -11.56 -13.86
C ARG A 100 3.15 -10.67 -13.00
N PHE A 101 3.78 -9.65 -12.42
CA PHE A 101 3.10 -8.61 -11.64
C PHE A 101 3.58 -7.23 -12.09
N THR A 102 2.73 -6.24 -11.89
CA THR A 102 3.11 -4.83 -12.03
C THR A 102 2.92 -4.15 -10.69
N TRP A 103 3.96 -3.47 -10.22
CA TRP A 103 3.91 -2.68 -8.99
C TRP A 103 3.85 -1.21 -9.35
N THR A 104 2.82 -0.52 -8.88
CA THR A 104 2.62 0.91 -9.08
C THR A 104 3.02 1.66 -7.82
N LYS A 105 3.81 2.72 -7.95
CA LYS A 105 4.30 3.47 -6.80
C LYS A 105 3.16 4.11 -6.03
N LEU A 106 3.20 3.96 -4.72
CA LEU A 106 2.37 4.75 -3.82
C LEU A 106 3.16 6.03 -3.54
N SER A 107 2.70 7.15 -4.11
CA SER A 107 3.30 8.45 -3.84
C SER A 107 3.34 8.68 -2.33
N ALA A 108 4.50 9.08 -1.78
CA ALA A 108 4.67 9.45 -0.38
C ALA A 108 3.71 10.57 0.08
N SER A 109 3.05 11.21 -0.88
CA SER A 109 2.04 12.24 -0.74
C SER A 109 0.62 11.75 -1.00
N ASN A 110 0.29 10.48 -0.75
CA ASN A 110 -1.07 10.22 -0.28
C ASN A 110 -0.98 10.26 1.24
N PRO A 111 -1.03 11.45 1.89
CA PRO A 111 -1.20 11.47 3.33
C PRO A 111 -2.37 10.54 3.60
N GLN A 112 -2.14 9.48 4.38
CA GLN A 112 -3.23 8.85 5.10
C GLN A 112 -4.01 10.03 5.67
N PRO A 113 -5.26 10.30 5.24
CA PRO A 113 -5.93 11.53 5.63
C PRO A 113 -5.81 11.63 7.14
N ALA A 114 -5.08 12.65 7.62
CA ALA A 114 -4.83 12.84 9.05
C ALA A 114 -6.17 12.67 9.74
N ALA A 115 -6.27 11.73 10.70
CA ALA A 115 -7.51 11.18 11.27
C ALA A 115 -8.63 12.24 11.39
N GLN A 116 -9.29 12.50 10.26
CA GLN A 116 -10.42 13.38 10.21
C GLN A 116 -11.57 12.47 10.59
N PRO A 117 -12.43 12.87 11.54
CA PRO A 117 -13.65 12.13 11.76
C PRO A 117 -14.32 11.98 10.39
N TYR A 118 -14.63 10.75 9.98
CA TYR A 118 -15.39 10.49 8.76
C TYR A 118 -16.85 10.61 9.16
N PRO A 119 -17.50 11.79 9.04
CA PRO A 119 -18.83 12.01 9.62
C PRO A 119 -19.88 11.04 9.04
N TYR A 120 -19.63 10.53 7.84
CA TYR A 120 -20.51 9.57 7.18
C TYR A 120 -20.18 8.09 7.49
N ALA A 121 -19.17 7.80 8.32
CA ALA A 121 -18.84 6.42 8.71
C ALA A 121 -20.02 5.67 9.34
N GLN A 122 -20.77 6.35 10.19
CA GLN A 122 -21.99 5.78 10.80
C GLN A 122 -23.12 5.63 9.77
N ALA A 123 -23.24 6.57 8.82
CA ALA A 123 -24.27 6.52 7.79
C ALA A 123 -24.04 5.35 6.80
N VAL A 124 -22.78 5.06 6.49
CA VAL A 124 -22.35 3.98 5.59
C VAL A 124 -22.37 2.61 6.28
N THR A 125 -22.26 2.55 7.61
CA THR A 125 -22.30 1.29 8.37
C THR A 125 -23.72 0.72 8.37
N ALA A 126 -23.98 -0.22 7.46
CA ALA A 126 -25.28 -0.85 7.25
C ALA A 126 -25.18 -2.05 6.30
N ARG A 127 -26.30 -2.74 6.12
CA ARG A 127 -26.54 -3.65 5.00
C ARG A 127 -27.08 -2.88 3.80
N TRP A 128 -26.52 -3.13 2.62
CA TRP A 128 -26.83 -2.45 1.37
C TRP A 128 -27.19 -3.46 0.28
N SER A 129 -28.14 -3.12 -0.60
CA SER A 129 -28.51 -3.93 -1.77
C SER A 129 -28.19 -3.17 -3.05
N SER A 130 -27.49 -3.83 -3.97
CA SER A 130 -27.28 -3.33 -5.33
C SER A 130 -28.46 -3.60 -6.24
N SER A 131 -28.59 -2.83 -7.33
CA SER A 131 -29.58 -3.09 -8.40
C SER A 131 -29.42 -4.45 -9.08
N SER A 132 -28.22 -5.05 -9.05
CA SER A 132 -27.99 -6.41 -9.55
C SER A 132 -28.47 -7.49 -8.58
N GLY A 133 -28.91 -7.13 -7.37
CA GLY A 133 -29.42 -8.03 -6.33
C GLY A 133 -28.35 -8.67 -5.45
N ASN A 134 -27.10 -8.19 -5.52
CA ASN A 134 -26.09 -8.54 -4.51
C ASN A 134 -26.32 -7.71 -3.24
N VAL A 135 -26.02 -8.28 -2.08
CA VAL A 135 -26.13 -7.64 -0.76
C VAL A 135 -24.75 -7.43 -0.17
N PHE A 136 -24.52 -6.30 0.52
CA PHE A 136 -23.24 -5.91 1.08
C PHE A 136 -23.42 -5.50 2.53
N ASP A 137 -22.74 -6.17 3.45
CA ASP A 137 -22.55 -5.69 4.81
C ASP A 137 -21.33 -4.80 4.84
N VAL A 138 -21.53 -3.52 5.21
CA VAL A 138 -20.49 -2.51 5.27
C VAL A 138 -20.35 -2.05 6.71
N SER A 139 -19.12 -2.04 7.23
CA SER A 139 -18.79 -1.47 8.53
C SER A 139 -17.56 -0.59 8.45
N SER A 140 -17.56 0.51 9.20
CA SER A 140 -16.45 1.46 9.22
C SER A 140 -15.80 1.50 10.61
N SER A 141 -14.47 1.45 10.65
CA SER A 141 -13.69 1.60 11.89
C SER A 141 -12.44 2.43 11.61
N GLY A 142 -12.42 3.66 12.12
CA GLY A 142 -11.35 4.63 11.84
C GLY A 142 -11.16 4.85 10.33
N PRO A 143 -9.93 4.71 9.79
CA PRO A 143 -9.66 4.90 8.36
C PRO A 143 -10.06 3.71 7.47
N GLN A 144 -10.49 2.59 8.07
CA GLN A 144 -10.79 1.37 7.34
C GLN A 144 -12.30 1.14 7.19
N VAL A 145 -12.67 0.52 6.08
CA VAL A 145 -14.04 0.06 5.81
C VAL A 145 -13.99 -1.44 5.54
N ALA A 146 -14.67 -2.26 6.32
CA ALA A 146 -14.81 -3.69 6.02
C ALA A 146 -16.07 -3.93 5.19
N LEU A 147 -15.96 -4.77 4.16
CA LEU A 147 -17.07 -5.14 3.28
C LEU A 147 -17.20 -6.66 3.20
N THR A 148 -18.41 -7.17 3.40
CA THR A 148 -18.79 -8.55 3.08
C THR A 148 -19.88 -8.54 2.02
N ALA A 149 -19.59 -9.08 0.83
CA ALA A 149 -20.57 -9.23 -0.24
C ALA A 149 -21.20 -10.62 -0.22
N TYR A 150 -22.51 -10.67 -0.42
CA TYR A 150 -23.34 -11.84 -0.65
C TYR A 150 -23.85 -11.74 -2.08
N LEU A 151 -23.23 -12.52 -2.96
CA LEU A 151 -23.55 -12.52 -4.38
C LEU A 151 -24.82 -13.33 -4.65
N LYS A 152 -25.51 -13.03 -5.75
CA LYS A 152 -26.72 -13.76 -6.17
C LYS A 152 -26.54 -15.27 -6.30
N ASN A 153 -25.34 -15.73 -6.63
CA ASN A 153 -25.00 -17.15 -6.73
C ASN A 153 -24.75 -17.81 -5.36
N GLY A 154 -24.98 -17.11 -4.24
CA GLY A 154 -24.72 -17.58 -2.89
C GLY A 154 -23.26 -17.45 -2.43
N GLN A 155 -22.35 -17.01 -3.31
CA GLN A 155 -20.95 -16.81 -2.95
C GLN A 155 -20.79 -15.64 -1.99
N ARG A 156 -19.93 -15.83 -0.97
CA ARG A 156 -19.54 -14.80 -0.02
C ARG A 156 -18.13 -14.32 -0.31
N LEU A 157 -17.94 -13.01 -0.41
CA LEU A 157 -16.63 -12.37 -0.57
C LEU A 157 -16.40 -11.37 0.55
N GLN A 158 -15.14 -11.22 0.98
CA GLN A 158 -14.76 -10.27 2.01
C GLN A 158 -13.56 -9.43 1.57
N THR A 159 -13.57 -8.15 1.93
CA THR A 159 -12.44 -7.26 1.70
C THR A 159 -12.38 -6.13 2.73
N THR A 160 -11.26 -5.42 2.74
CA THR A 160 -11.10 -4.16 3.44
C THR A 160 -10.83 -3.06 2.42
N GLY A 161 -11.45 -1.92 2.67
CA GLY A 161 -11.29 -0.67 1.93
C GLY A 161 -10.70 0.42 2.81
N GLN A 162 -10.50 1.58 2.21
CA GLN A 162 -9.98 2.76 2.88
C GLN A 162 -10.79 3.98 2.47
N TRP A 163 -11.08 4.84 3.44
CA TRP A 163 -11.63 6.16 3.14
C TRP A 163 -10.64 6.96 2.29
N ILE A 164 -11.16 7.63 1.27
CA ILE A 164 -10.41 8.53 0.40
C ILE A 164 -10.92 9.98 0.50
N SER A 165 -12.10 10.19 1.08
CA SER A 165 -12.66 11.49 1.46
C SER A 165 -13.63 11.32 2.64
N SER A 166 -14.31 12.40 3.05
CA SER A 166 -15.35 12.33 4.09
C SER A 166 -16.59 11.52 3.68
N VAL A 167 -16.84 11.39 2.37
CA VAL A 167 -18.03 10.73 1.80
C VAL A 167 -17.70 9.53 0.92
N ALA A 168 -16.42 9.27 0.63
CA ALA A 168 -16.04 8.22 -0.29
C ALA A 168 -14.94 7.31 0.26
N PHE A 169 -15.04 6.02 -0.06
CA PHE A 169 -14.03 5.01 0.23
C PHE A 169 -13.78 4.15 -1.01
N ARG A 170 -12.58 3.56 -1.09
CA ARG A 170 -12.21 2.61 -2.14
C ARG A 170 -12.03 1.22 -1.57
N TYR A 171 -12.33 0.20 -2.37
CA TYR A 171 -12.14 -1.20 -1.98
C TYR A 171 -11.88 -2.07 -3.22
N GLN A 172 -11.39 -3.28 -3.00
CA GLN A 172 -11.14 -4.26 -4.07
C GLN A 172 -11.44 -5.66 -3.55
N PHE A 173 -12.31 -6.41 -4.21
CA PHE A 173 -12.58 -7.80 -3.84
C PHE A 173 -11.51 -8.75 -4.40
N PRO A 174 -11.12 -9.81 -3.67
CA PRO A 174 -10.24 -10.85 -4.19
C PRO A 174 -10.80 -11.46 -5.48
N GLY A 175 -9.93 -11.67 -6.47
CA GLY A 175 -10.33 -12.17 -7.80
C GLY A 175 -10.87 -11.12 -8.76
N PHE A 176 -11.02 -9.87 -8.33
CA PHE A 176 -11.41 -8.74 -9.18
C PHE A 176 -10.23 -7.74 -9.27
N PRO A 177 -9.65 -7.51 -10.46
CA PRO A 177 -8.50 -6.61 -10.61
C PRO A 177 -8.86 -5.13 -10.41
N GLU A 178 -10.13 -4.75 -10.55
CA GLU A 178 -10.57 -3.37 -10.50
C GLU A 178 -10.78 -2.86 -9.06
N VAL A 179 -10.33 -1.64 -8.79
CA VAL A 179 -10.62 -0.92 -7.54
C VAL A 179 -11.93 -0.18 -7.71
N ALA A 180 -12.91 -0.50 -6.87
CA ALA A 180 -14.19 0.20 -6.81
C ALA A 180 -14.09 1.42 -5.90
N THR A 181 -14.76 2.51 -6.27
CA THR A 181 -14.98 3.68 -5.42
C THR A 181 -16.44 3.74 -5.03
N CYS A 182 -16.71 3.90 -3.74
CA CYS A 182 -18.05 4.01 -3.18
C CYS A 182 -18.21 5.41 -2.59
N THR A 183 -19.25 6.14 -3.00
CA THR A 183 -19.55 7.50 -2.55
C THR A 183 -20.93 7.54 -1.91
N TYR A 184 -21.01 8.01 -0.67
CA TYR A 184 -22.27 8.27 0.02
C TYR A 184 -22.93 9.54 -0.50
N LEU A 185 -24.14 9.38 -1.04
CA LEU A 185 -24.94 10.45 -1.60
C LEU A 185 -25.86 11.07 -0.55
N ARG A 186 -26.26 12.33 -0.78
CA ARG A 186 -27.18 13.07 0.11
C ARG A 186 -28.58 12.44 0.18
N ASP A 187 -28.97 11.66 -0.82
CA ASP A 187 -30.23 10.94 -0.85
C ASP A 187 -30.19 9.60 -0.06
N GLY A 188 -29.07 9.32 0.60
CA GLY A 188 -28.90 8.14 1.44
C GLY A 188 -28.50 6.87 0.67
N ARG A 189 -28.21 6.97 -0.63
CA ARG A 189 -27.66 5.86 -1.42
C ARG A 189 -26.14 5.83 -1.42
N LEU A 190 -25.57 4.68 -1.77
CA LEU A 190 -24.16 4.56 -2.14
C LEU A 190 -24.05 4.49 -3.67
N GLN A 191 -23.33 5.43 -4.27
CA GLN A 191 -22.89 5.33 -5.66
C GLN A 191 -21.61 4.51 -5.73
N VAL A 192 -21.55 3.52 -6.62
CA VAL A 192 -20.39 2.65 -6.79
C VAL A 192 -19.90 2.69 -8.22
N ASP A 193 -18.68 3.18 -8.38
CA ASP A 193 -17.98 3.34 -9.65
C ASP A 193 -16.83 2.33 -9.72
N VAL A 194 -16.85 1.51 -10.77
CA VAL A 194 -15.78 0.57 -11.10
C VAL A 194 -15.25 0.93 -12.48
N PRO A 195 -13.94 1.17 -12.66
CA PRO A 195 -13.37 1.54 -13.95
C PRO A 195 -13.81 0.60 -15.09
N GLY A 196 -14.32 1.18 -16.17
CA GLY A 196 -14.80 0.43 -17.34
C GLY A 196 -16.14 -0.30 -17.15
N LYS A 197 -16.88 -0.04 -16.06
CA LYS A 197 -18.23 -0.57 -15.82
C LYS A 197 -19.24 0.56 -15.64
N THR A 198 -20.51 0.25 -15.84
CA THR A 198 -21.62 1.16 -15.53
C THR A 198 -21.68 1.41 -14.02
N THR A 199 -21.81 2.67 -13.62
CA THR A 199 -22.08 3.06 -12.23
C THR A 199 -23.29 2.32 -11.68
N SER A 200 -23.15 1.78 -10.47
CA SER A 200 -24.25 1.14 -9.75
C SER A 200 -24.63 1.93 -8.52
N TYR A 201 -25.87 1.78 -8.05
CA TYR A 201 -26.35 2.42 -6.83
C TYR A 201 -26.80 1.35 -5.85
N TRP A 202 -26.39 1.49 -4.59
CA TRP A 202 -26.84 0.62 -3.51
C TRP A 202 -27.80 1.37 -2.60
N THR A 203 -28.85 0.68 -2.20
CA THR A 203 -29.87 1.17 -1.28
C THR A 203 -29.76 0.44 0.04
N LYS A 204 -30.00 1.15 1.15
CA LYS A 204 -29.96 0.54 2.48
C LYS A 204 -31.08 -0.50 2.62
N VAL A 205 -30.74 -1.70 3.07
CA VAL A 205 -31.71 -2.74 3.39
C VAL A 205 -32.29 -2.42 4.77
N ARG A 206 -33.62 -2.43 4.88
CA ARG A 206 -34.32 -2.20 6.14
C ARG A 206 -34.26 -3.42 7.05
#